data_AF-A0A1G0P177-F1
#
_entry.id   AF-A0A1G0P177-F1
#
_cell.length_a   1.000
_cell.length_b   1.000
_cell.length_c   1.000
_cell.angle_alpha   90.00
_cell.angle_beta   90.00
_cell.angle_gamma   90.00
#
_symmetry.space_group_name_H-M   'P 1'
#
loop_
_entity.id
_entity.type
_entity.pdbx_description
1 polymer ?
#
loop_
_entity_poly.entity_id
_entity_poly.type
_entity_poly.pdbx_seq_one_letter_code
_entity_poly.pdbx_strand_id
1 'polypeptide(L)' 'MEKNMDITIFDYEVTLDEITHLFVNYYDKQEYMQNTTYRRRLQDLYVLFKMREDRVRAGDVLNELNEKKELNIAS' A
#
# COMPACT_ATOMS: atom_id res chain seq x y z
N MET A 1 12.76 5.17 15.94
CA MET A 1 13.24 4.48 14.73
C MET A 1 12.05 4.33 13.81
N GLU A 2 12.04 5.00 12.66
CA GLU A 2 11.02 4.69 11.64
C GLU A 2 11.23 3.23 11.23
N LYS A 3 10.21 2.40 11.44
CA LYS A 3 10.17 1.08 10.80
C LYS A 3 10.08 1.36 9.30
N ASN A 4 11.15 1.10 8.56
CA ASN A 4 11.05 0.92 7.11
C ASN A 4 10.15 -0.30 6.91
N MET A 5 8.87 -0.03 6.72
CA MET A 5 7.87 -1.07 6.61
C MET A 5 7.98 -1.65 5.20
N ASP A 6 8.65 -2.79 5.08
CA ASP A 6 8.80 -3.61 3.87
C ASP A 6 7.52 -4.40 3.55
N ILE A 7 6.36 -3.79 3.83
CA ILE A 7 5.06 -4.37 3.54
C ILE A 7 4.63 -3.91 2.15
N THR A 8 4.28 -4.88 1.33
CA THR A 8 3.89 -4.72 -0.07
C THR A 8 2.63 -5.53 -0.35
N ILE A 9 1.99 -5.27 -1.48
CA ILE A 9 0.86 -6.09 -1.95
C ILE A 9 1.26 -7.57 -2.10
N PHE A 10 2.51 -7.87 -2.45
CA PHE A 10 3.00 -9.25 -2.61
C PHE A 10 2.99 -10.05 -1.30
N ASP A 11 3.12 -9.40 -0.15
CA ASP A 11 3.08 -10.04 1.17
C ASP A 11 1.67 -10.53 1.56
N TYR A 12 0.66 -10.16 0.78
CA TYR A 12 -0.74 -10.55 0.97
C TYR A 12 -1.24 -11.50 -0.13
N GLU A 13 -0.34 -12.25 -0.77
CA GLU A 13 -0.67 -13.28 -1.75
C GLU A 13 -1.58 -12.73 -2.86
N VAL A 14 -1.20 -11.60 -3.44
CA VAL A 14 -2.00 -10.91 -4.45
C VAL A 14 -1.96 -11.65 -5.78
N THR A 15 -3.14 -11.84 -6.36
CA THR A 15 -3.32 -12.57 -7.62
C THR A 15 -3.04 -11.66 -8.83
N LEU A 16 -2.78 -12.27 -10.00
CA LEU A 16 -2.60 -11.52 -11.26
C LEU A 16 -3.83 -10.67 -11.64
N ASP A 17 -5.02 -11.16 -11.32
CA ASP A 17 -6.27 -10.42 -11.56
C ASP A 17 -6.34 -9.16 -10.68
N GLU A 18 -5.99 -9.28 -9.40
CA GLU A 18 -5.91 -8.13 -8.49
C GLU A 18 -4.82 -7.13 -8.92
N ILE A 19 -3.64 -7.59 -9.36
CA ILE A 19 -2.59 -6.72 -9.91
C ILE A 19 -3.11 -5.92 -11.12
N THR A 20 -3.86 -6.58 -11.99
CA THR A 20 -4.45 -5.96 -13.20
C THR A 20 -5.46 -4.89 -12.81
N HIS A 21 -6.34 -5.16 -11.85
CA HIS A 21 -7.32 -4.20 -11.33
C HIS A 21 -6.65 -3.00 -10.63
N LEU A 22 -5.50 -3.22 -9.98
CA LEU A 22 -4.72 -2.16 -9.32
C LEU A 22 -3.85 -1.35 -10.29
N PHE A 23 -3.75 -1.75 -11.57
CA PHE A 23 -2.84 -1.18 -12.57
C PHE A 23 -1.38 -1.11 -12.08
N VAL A 24 -0.94 -2.11 -11.32
CA VAL A 24 0.42 -2.19 -10.79
C VAL A 24 1.28 -2.94 -11.80
N ASN A 25 2.11 -2.22 -12.55
CA ASN A 25 2.98 -2.81 -13.58
C ASN A 25 4.31 -3.34 -13.01
N TYR A 26 4.26 -4.08 -11.90
CA TYR A 26 5.46 -4.69 -11.30
C TYR A 26 5.21 -6.18 -11.10
N TYR A 27 6.13 -7.01 -11.60
CA TYR A 27 6.04 -8.48 -11.49
C TYR A 27 6.87 -9.03 -10.34
N ASP A 28 7.75 -8.21 -9.76
CA ASP A 28 8.65 -8.57 -8.66
C ASP A 28 8.50 -7.62 -7.47
N LYS A 29 8.62 -8.18 -6.26
CA LYS A 29 8.51 -7.44 -5.00
C LYS A 29 9.65 -6.43 -4.85
N GLN A 30 10.90 -6.79 -5.18
CA GLN A 30 12.04 -5.88 -5.05
C GLN A 30 11.92 -4.71 -6.01
N GLU A 31 11.56 -4.99 -7.26
CA GLU A 31 11.31 -3.96 -8.28
C GLU A 31 10.21 -2.98 -7.82
N TYR A 32 9.10 -3.51 -7.31
CA TYR A 32 8.01 -2.71 -6.75
C TYR A 32 8.49 -1.81 -5.61
N MET A 33 9.27 -2.33 -4.65
CA MET A 33 9.77 -1.54 -3.53
C MET A 33 10.74 -0.44 -3.93
N GLN A 34 11.63 -0.72 -4.90
CA GLN A 34 12.61 0.24 -5.40
C GLN A 34 11.97 1.37 -6.19
N ASN A 35 10.90 1.08 -6.92
CA ASN A 35 10.27 2.04 -7.84
C ASN A 35 9.00 2.70 -7.28
N THR A 36 8.57 2.34 -6.07
CA THR A 36 7.41 2.96 -5.41
C THR A 36 7.81 3.72 -4.16
N THR A 37 7.03 4.76 -3.83
CA THR A 37 7.13 5.44 -2.54
C THR A 37 6.33 4.68 -1.49
N TYR A 38 6.66 4.88 -0.21
CA TYR A 38 5.88 4.31 0.89
C TYR A 38 4.39 4.67 0.80
N ARG A 39 4.09 5.95 0.50
CA ARG A 39 2.71 6.43 0.32
C ARG A 39 2.00 5.69 -0.82
N ARG A 40 2.68 5.45 -1.95
CA ARG A 40 2.09 4.69 -3.06
C ARG A 40 1.78 3.25 -2.63
N ARG A 41 2.70 2.62 -1.91
CA ARG A 41 2.48 1.25 -1.39
C ARG A 41 1.26 1.17 -0.47
N LEU A 42 1.08 2.15 0.41
CA LEU A 42 -0.12 2.24 1.24
C LEU A 42 -1.40 2.45 0.41
N GLN A 43 -1.35 3.27 -0.66
CA GLN A 43 -2.52 3.42 -1.55
C GLN A 43 -2.89 2.11 -2.24
N ASP A 44 -1.90 1.37 -2.75
CA ASP A 44 -2.14 0.08 -3.40
C ASP A 44 -2.69 -0.96 -2.39
N LEU A 45 -2.15 -1.00 -1.16
CA LEU A 45 -2.68 -1.82 -0.06
C LEU A 45 -4.12 -1.44 0.32
N TYR A 46 -4.43 -0.15 0.38
CA TYR A 46 -5.77 0.33 0.68
C TYR A 46 -6.79 -0.16 -0.35
N VAL A 47 -6.48 0.00 -1.65
CA VAL A 47 -7.37 -0.45 -2.72
C VAL A 47 -7.52 -1.97 -2.70
N LEU A 48 -6.44 -2.73 -2.47
CA LEU A 48 -6.49 -4.18 -2.34
C LEU A 48 -7.44 -4.62 -1.22
N PHE A 49 -7.30 -4.07 -0.02
CA PHE A 49 -8.18 -4.41 1.11
C PHE A 49 -9.62 -3.99 0.85
N LYS A 50 -9.84 -2.88 0.13
CA LYS A 50 -11.18 -2.48 -0.31
C LYS A 50 -11.80 -3.48 -1.29
N MET A 51 -11.03 -4.02 -2.24
CA MET A 51 -11.48 -5.04 -3.18
C MET A 51 -11.82 -6.36 -2.48
N ARG A 52 -11.05 -6.75 -1.46
CA ARG A 52 -11.29 -7.95 -0.63
C ARG A 52 -12.37 -7.76 0.43
N GLU A 53 -13.01 -6.59 0.46
CA GLU A 53 -13.96 -6.19 1.52
C GLU A 53 -13.39 -6.28 2.95
N ASP A 54 -12.06 -6.24 3.11
CA ASP A 54 -11.38 -6.25 4.40
C ASP A 54 -11.38 -4.86 5.04
N ARG A 55 -12.49 -4.54 5.71
CA ARG A 55 -12.73 -3.21 6.28
C ARG A 55 -11.75 -2.83 7.38
N VAL A 56 -11.24 -3.80 8.13
CA VAL A 56 -10.34 -3.55 9.26
C VAL A 56 -8.99 -3.07 8.72
N ARG A 57 -8.36 -3.88 7.85
CA ARG A 57 -7.05 -3.52 7.29
C ARG A 57 -7.13 -2.31 6.36
N ALA A 58 -8.23 -2.13 5.62
CA ALA A 58 -8.45 -0.90 4.86
C ALA A 58 -8.52 0.34 5.78
N GLY A 59 -9.13 0.21 6.97
CA GLY A 59 -9.18 1.26 7.97
C GLY A 59 -7.79 1.63 8.50
N ASP A 60 -7.00 0.62 8.87
CA ASP A 60 -5.63 0.82 9.39
C ASP A 60 -4.74 1.54 8.39
N VAL A 61 -4.73 1.10 7.13
CA VAL A 61 -3.93 1.73 6.05
C VAL A 61 -4.42 3.16 5.76
N LEU A 62 -5.72 3.42 5.81
CA LEU A 62 -6.27 4.76 5.61
C LEU A 62 -5.86 5.72 6.73
N ASN A 63 -5.86 5.26 7.99
CA ASN A 63 -5.39 6.05 9.12
C ASN A 63 -3.93 6.43 8.93
N GLU A 64 -3.07 5.48 8.53
CA GLU A 64 -1.66 5.75 8.29
C GLU A 64 -1.41 6.73 7.12
N LEU A 65 -2.19 6.63 6.04
CA LEU A 65 -2.17 7.59 4.93
C LEU A 65 -2.52 9.02 5.39
N ASN A 66 -3.39 9.15 6.38
CA ASN A 66 -3.87 10.42 6.91
C ASN A 66 -2.92 11.02 7.96
N GLU A 67 -2.35 10.23 8.87
CA GLU A 67 -1.37 10.69 9.86
C GLU A 67 -0.15 11.35 9.20
N LYS A 68 0.33 10.80 8.07
CA LYS A 68 1.43 11.38 7.28
C LYS A 68 1.02 12.65 6.51
N LYS A 69 -0.28 12.94 6.34
CA LYS A 69 -0.76 14.20 5.74
C LYS A 69 -0.64 15.34 6.74
N GLU A 70 -0.99 15.09 8.00
CA GLU A 70 -1.02 16.12 9.06
C GLU A 70 0.39 16.62 9.42
N LEU A 71 1.39 15.73 9.39
CA LEU A 71 2.80 16.10 9.61
C LEU A 71 3.38 17.04 8.53
N ASN A 72 2.85 17.03 7.31
CA ASN A 72 3.30 17.89 6.21
C ASN A 72 2.60 19.26 6.16
N ILE A 73 1.52 19.45 6.92
CA ILE A 73 0.76 20.71 6.97
C ILE A 73 1.22 21.58 8.15
N ALA A 74 1.80 20.98 9.19
CA ALA A 74 2.29 21.67 10.39
C ALA A 74 3.68 22.31 10.24
N SER A 75 4.15 22.58 9.01
CA SER A 75 5.44 23.25 8.70
C SER A 75 5.24 24.56 7.95
#